data_AF-H5Y8I8-F1
#
_entry.id   AF-H5Y8I8-F1
#
_cell.length_a   1.000
_cell.length_b   1.000
_cell.length_c   1.000
_cell.angle_alpha   90.00
_cell.angle_beta   90.00
_cell.angle_gamma   90.00
#
_symmetry.space_group_name_H-M   'P 1'
#
loop_
_entity.id
_entity.type
_entity.pdbx_description
1 polymer ?
#
loop_
_entity_poly.entity_id
_entity_poly.type
_entity_poly.pdbx_seq_one_letter_code
_entity_poly.pdbx_strand_id
1 'polypeptide(L)'
;MSYDHKAVIEAQYNRLAAERAQAVYEYEAGRTAEDEYTTMDAAGRILELDAKAAALDKVASNLLTQMQQPRGNAYGLSDDEVTIAKGISGGDDRLTNEDRLKIYAQQKEKLRYQRATGQYRDDQGMRR
;
A
#
# COMPACT_ATOMS: atom_id res chain seq x y z
N MET A 1 -21.05 -5.32 8.43
CA MET A 1 -20.63 -4.32 7.43
C MET A 1 -19.19 -3.97 7.74
N SER A 2 -18.25 -4.43 6.91
CA SER A 2 -16.85 -4.01 6.99
C SER A 2 -16.79 -2.59 6.46
N TYR A 3 -16.48 -1.60 7.30
CA TYR A 3 -16.23 -0.26 6.79
C TYR A 3 -14.99 -0.34 5.90
N ASP A 4 -15.14 0.03 4.63
CA ASP A 4 -14.00 0.17 3.73
C ASP A 4 -13.02 1.16 4.36
N HIS A 5 -11.78 0.72 4.54
CA HIS A 5 -10.75 1.49 5.23
C HIS A 5 -10.55 2.85 4.56
N LYS A 6 -10.74 2.91 3.23
CA LYS A 6 -10.78 4.16 2.46
C LYS A 6 -11.88 5.10 2.92
N ALA A 7 -13.10 4.60 3.09
CA ALA A 7 -14.24 5.40 3.55
C ALA A 7 -14.03 5.96 4.97
N VAL A 8 -13.36 5.21 5.86
CA VAL A 8 -13.00 5.68 7.20
C VAL A 8 -12.00 6.83 7.12
N ILE A 9 -10.96 6.69 6.29
CA ILE A 9 -9.95 7.73 6.10
C ILE A 9 -10.57 9.00 5.50
N GLU A 10 -11.39 8.88 4.46
CA GLU A 10 -12.09 10.01 3.83
C GLU A 10 -13.02 10.72 4.83
N ALA A 11 -13.76 9.98 5.65
CA ALA A 11 -14.60 10.56 6.69
C ALA A 11 -13.78 11.36 7.72
N GLN A 12 -12.60 10.88 8.10
CA GLN A 12 -11.72 11.59 9.02
C GLN A 12 -11.14 12.87 8.40
N TYR A 13 -10.74 12.86 7.12
CA TYR A 13 -10.33 14.09 6.43
C TYR A 13 -11.43 15.12 6.39
N ASN A 14 -12.64 14.72 6.00
CA ASN A 14 -13.79 15.64 5.91
C ASN A 14 -14.11 16.27 7.28
N ARG A 15 -14.02 15.46 8.35
CA ARG A 15 -14.19 15.94 9.71
C ARG A 15 -13.11 16.95 10.10
N LEU A 16 -11.83 16.62 9.90
CA LEU A 16 -10.71 17.51 10.23
C LEU A 16 -10.77 18.81 9.43
N ALA A 17 -11.15 18.74 8.16
CA ALA A 17 -11.31 19.92 7.31
C ALA A 17 -12.43 20.85 7.82
N ALA A 18 -13.55 20.30 8.26
CA ALA A 18 -14.64 21.07 8.85
C ALA A 18 -14.23 21.72 10.18
N GLU A 19 -13.58 20.95 11.07
CA GLU A 19 -13.07 21.47 12.34
C GLU A 19 -12.02 22.58 12.14
N ARG A 20 -11.16 22.45 11.12
CA ARG A 20 -10.16 23.46 10.75
C ARG A 20 -10.82 24.71 10.20
N ALA A 21 -11.82 24.58 9.33
CA ALA A 21 -12.56 25.72 8.80
C ALA A 21 -13.23 26.52 9.93
N GLN A 22 -13.78 25.84 10.93
CA GLN A 22 -14.32 26.49 12.12
C GLN A 22 -13.24 27.22 12.93
N ALA A 23 -12.09 26.58 13.19
CA ALA A 23 -10.99 27.22 13.93
C ALA A 23 -10.43 28.45 13.19
N VAL A 24 -10.35 28.40 11.85
CA VAL A 24 -9.97 29.57 11.03
C VAL A 24 -11.00 30.70 11.13
N TYR A 25 -12.28 30.36 11.14
CA TYR A 25 -13.33 31.36 11.37
C TYR A 25 -13.21 32.01 12.75
N GLU A 26 -13.02 31.20 13.80
CA GLU A 26 -12.81 31.68 15.18
C GLU A 26 -11.56 32.57 15.29
N TYR A 27 -10.48 32.21 14.59
CA TYR A 27 -9.26 33.00 14.50
C TYR A 27 -9.51 34.38 13.86
N GLU A 28 -10.17 34.43 12.70
CA GLU A 28 -10.48 35.71 12.04
C GLU A 28 -11.46 36.55 12.84
N ALA A 29 -12.43 35.92 13.53
CA ALA A 29 -13.35 36.61 14.42
C ALA A 29 -12.61 37.24 15.62
N GLY A 30 -11.72 36.48 16.28
CA GLY A 30 -10.87 36.98 17.36
C GLY A 30 -9.97 38.12 16.90
N ARG A 31 -9.33 37.96 15.74
CA ARG A 31 -8.47 38.99 15.12
C ARG A 31 -9.24 40.29 14.85
N THR A 32 -10.47 40.17 14.35
CA THR A 32 -11.34 41.33 14.05
C THR A 32 -11.84 42.02 15.31
N ALA A 33 -12.08 41.24 16.37
CA ALA A 33 -12.50 41.75 17.67
C ALA A 33 -11.35 42.23 18.56
N GLU A 34 -10.10 42.13 18.08
CA GLU A 34 -8.86 42.38 18.85
C GLU A 34 -8.77 41.54 20.15
N ASP A 35 -9.40 40.36 20.14
CA ASP A 35 -9.35 39.39 21.25
C ASP A 35 -8.14 38.46 21.06
N GLU A 36 -7.06 38.80 21.75
CA GLU A 36 -5.79 38.07 21.72
C GLU A 36 -5.95 36.61 22.20
N TYR A 37 -6.79 36.36 23.22
CA TYR A 37 -6.95 35.02 23.78
C TYR A 37 -7.66 34.09 22.79
N THR A 38 -8.77 34.55 22.21
CA THR A 38 -9.50 33.79 21.19
C THR A 38 -8.64 33.54 19.96
N THR A 39 -7.84 34.53 19.55
CA THR A 39 -6.92 34.40 18.41
C THR A 39 -5.83 33.36 18.70
N MET A 40 -5.25 33.37 19.90
CA MET A 40 -4.18 32.45 20.28
C MET A 40 -4.68 31.01 20.43
N ASP A 41 -5.85 30.80 21.04
CA ASP A 41 -6.47 29.48 21.18
C ASP A 41 -6.82 28.89 19.81
N ALA A 42 -7.48 29.68 18.95
CA ALA A 42 -7.83 29.27 17.60
C ALA A 42 -6.59 28.93 16.75
N ALA A 43 -5.52 29.73 16.85
CA ALA A 43 -4.25 29.44 16.19
C ALA A 43 -3.63 28.10 16.66
N GLY A 44 -3.65 27.84 17.96
CA GLY A 44 -3.20 26.56 18.53
C GLY A 44 -4.00 25.38 17.97
N ARG A 45 -5.33 25.50 17.94
CA ARG A 45 -6.22 24.47 17.39
C ARG A 45 -5.97 24.21 15.89
N ILE A 46 -5.71 25.26 15.09
CA ILE A 46 -5.35 25.09 13.68
C ILE A 46 -4.08 24.24 13.54
N LEU A 47 -3.03 24.56 14.31
CA LEU A 47 -1.77 23.82 14.27
C LEU A 47 -1.95 22.34 14.68
N GLU A 48 -2.75 22.07 15.71
CA GLU A 48 -3.06 20.70 16.12
C GLU A 48 -3.82 19.91 15.04
N LEU A 49 -4.80 20.55 14.40
CA LEU A 49 -5.58 19.94 13.32
C LEU A 49 -4.71 19.65 12.10
N ASP A 50 -3.81 20.57 11.74
CA ASP A 50 -2.85 20.39 10.65
C ASP A 50 -1.87 19.23 10.95
N ALA A 51 -1.41 19.11 12.20
CA ALA A 51 -0.58 17.97 12.62
C ALA A 51 -1.34 16.64 12.54
N LYS A 52 -2.62 16.60 12.93
CA LYS A 52 -3.49 15.42 12.81
C LYS A 52 -3.72 15.04 11.35
N ALA A 53 -3.94 16.01 10.46
CA ALA A 53 -4.08 15.76 9.03
C ALA A 53 -2.80 15.16 8.43
N ALA A 54 -1.63 15.70 8.77
CA ALA A 54 -0.35 15.15 8.32
C ALA A 54 -0.08 13.73 8.85
N ALA A 55 -0.54 13.41 10.07
CA ALA A 55 -0.46 12.05 10.60
C ALA A 55 -1.38 11.09 9.81
N LEU A 56 -2.58 11.54 9.43
CA LEU A 56 -3.50 10.78 8.60
C LEU A 56 -2.92 10.51 7.20
N ASP A 57 -2.23 11.49 6.60
CA ASP A 57 -1.53 11.33 5.31
C ASP A 57 -0.47 10.21 5.37
N LYS A 58 0.28 10.13 6.48
CA LYS A 58 1.27 9.07 6.69
C LYS A 58 0.61 7.70 6.79
N VAL A 59 -0.52 7.59 7.49
CA VAL A 59 -1.28 6.33 7.60
C VAL A 59 -1.80 5.90 6.24
N ALA A 60 -2.38 6.81 5.47
CA ALA A 60 -2.87 6.53 4.12
C ALA A 60 -1.74 6.10 3.17
N SER A 61 -0.58 6.78 3.24
CA SER A 61 0.60 6.45 2.42
C SER A 61 1.19 5.09 2.78
N ASN A 62 1.26 4.75 4.07
CA ASN A 62 1.73 3.45 4.54
C ASN A 62 0.82 2.32 4.08
N LEU A 63 -0.50 2.53 4.10
CA LEU A 63 -1.46 1.55 3.58
C LEU A 63 -1.23 1.32 2.08
N LEU A 64 -1.11 2.39 1.30
CA LEU A 64 -0.87 2.30 -0.14
C LEU A 64 0.44 1.54 -0.43
N THR A 65 1.48 1.81 0.36
CA THR A 65 2.78 1.11 0.28
C THR A 65 2.65 -0.36 0.64
N GLN A 66 1.89 -0.71 1.68
CA GLN A 66 1.65 -2.11 2.07
C GLN A 66 0.81 -2.86 1.03
N MET A 67 -0.14 -2.20 0.36
CA MET A 67 -0.88 -2.79 -0.76
C MET A 67 -0.01 -2.99 -2.00
N GLN A 68 1.02 -2.17 -2.19
CA GLN A 68 1.94 -2.25 -3.33
C GLN A 68 3.16 -3.13 -3.08
N GLN A 69 3.50 -3.44 -1.83
CA GLN A 69 4.61 -4.34 -1.55
C GLN A 69 4.28 -5.73 -2.10
N PRO A 70 5.04 -6.25 -3.08
CA PRO A 70 4.92 -7.64 -3.45
C PRO A 70 5.28 -8.44 -2.20
N ARG A 71 4.34 -9.26 -1.71
CA ARG A 71 4.60 -10.28 -0.68
C ARG A 71 5.54 -11.31 -1.28
N GLY A 72 6.82 -10.92 -1.35
CA GLY A 72 7.91 -11.69 -1.91
C GLY A 72 8.57 -12.51 -0.81
N ASN A 73 8.77 -13.81 -1.02
CA ASN A 73 9.68 -14.60 -0.19
C ASN A 73 11.14 -14.07 -0.27
N ALA A 74 12.11 -14.71 0.39
CA ALA A 74 13.53 -14.33 0.35
C ALA A 74 14.15 -14.23 -1.08
N TYR A 75 13.45 -14.73 -2.09
CA TYR A 75 13.83 -14.70 -3.50
C TYR A 75 12.96 -13.74 -4.34
N GLY A 76 12.15 -12.89 -3.70
CA GLY A 76 11.29 -11.90 -4.37
C GLY A 76 10.15 -12.54 -5.18
N LEU A 77 9.71 -13.75 -4.82
CA LEU A 77 8.61 -14.47 -5.45
C LEU A 77 7.27 -14.20 -4.75
N SER A 78 6.23 -13.86 -5.50
CA SER A 78 4.85 -13.74 -4.96
C SER A 78 4.31 -15.08 -4.46
N ASP A 79 3.27 -15.07 -3.63
CA ASP A 79 2.63 -16.29 -3.11
C ASP A 79 2.19 -17.26 -4.24
N ASP A 80 1.69 -16.72 -5.35
CA ASP A 80 1.34 -17.49 -6.55
C ASP A 80 2.59 -18.08 -7.22
N GLU A 81 3.67 -17.31 -7.32
CA GLU A 81 4.96 -17.78 -7.86
C GLU A 81 5.61 -18.84 -6.95
N VAL A 82 5.44 -18.74 -5.63
CA VAL A 82 5.86 -19.77 -4.67
C VAL A 82 5.04 -21.05 -4.88
N THR A 83 3.73 -20.91 -5.10
CA THR A 83 2.84 -22.03 -5.39
C THR A 83 3.21 -22.71 -6.71
N ILE A 84 3.52 -21.93 -7.76
CA ILE A 84 4.01 -22.45 -9.04
C ILE A 84 5.36 -23.13 -8.85
N ALA A 85 6.33 -22.50 -8.18
CA ALA A 85 7.66 -23.08 -7.97
C ALA A 85 7.61 -24.41 -7.20
N LYS A 86 6.74 -24.51 -6.19
CA LYS A 86 6.50 -25.76 -5.44
C LYS A 86 5.69 -26.78 -6.26
N GLY A 87 4.76 -26.28 -7.08
CA GLY A 87 3.85 -27.02 -7.94
C GLY A 87 4.40 -27.39 -9.31
N ILE A 88 5.66 -27.06 -9.65
CA ILE A 88 6.41 -27.67 -10.76
C ILE A 88 6.59 -29.15 -10.38
N SER A 89 5.52 -29.91 -10.59
CA SER A 89 5.37 -31.34 -10.35
C SER A 89 5.90 -32.14 -11.53
N GLY A 90 7.07 -31.74 -12.04
CA GLY A 90 7.65 -32.25 -13.28
C GLY A 90 9.07 -32.75 -13.10
N GLY A 91 9.25 -33.81 -12.30
CA GLY A 91 10.25 -34.84 -12.65
C GLY A 91 11.46 -35.09 -11.75
N ASP A 92 11.69 -34.33 -10.67
CA ASP A 92 12.88 -34.59 -9.83
C ASP A 92 12.59 -34.49 -8.31
N ASP A 93 12.41 -35.66 -7.69
CA ASP A 93 12.18 -35.83 -6.26
C ASP A 93 13.43 -35.49 -5.40
N ARG A 94 14.58 -35.20 -6.05
CA ARG A 94 15.82 -34.83 -5.37
C ARG A 94 15.92 -33.35 -5.04
N LEU A 95 15.05 -32.52 -5.61
CA LEU A 95 15.07 -31.07 -5.43
C LEU A 95 14.24 -30.63 -4.23
N THR A 96 14.89 -30.00 -3.25
CA THR A 96 14.21 -29.43 -2.08
C THR A 96 13.31 -28.25 -2.48
N ASN A 97 12.34 -27.91 -1.63
CA ASN A 97 11.46 -26.76 -1.87
C ASN A 97 12.23 -25.44 -1.96
N GLU A 98 13.35 -25.28 -1.26
CA GLU A 98 14.21 -24.09 -1.37
C GLU A 98 14.93 -24.03 -2.72
N ASP A 99 15.48 -25.15 -3.19
CA ASP A 99 16.16 -25.20 -4.49
C ASP A 99 15.20 -24.91 -5.64
N ARG A 100 13.95 -25.38 -5.54
CA ARG A 100 12.88 -25.08 -6.51
C ARG A 100 12.57 -23.58 -6.56
N LEU A 101 12.50 -22.92 -5.40
CA LEU A 101 12.28 -21.47 -5.33
C LEU A 101 13.46 -20.70 -5.91
N LYS A 102 14.69 -21.14 -5.62
CA LYS A 102 15.92 -20.53 -6.16
C LYS A 102 16.01 -20.66 -7.69
N ILE A 103 15.72 -21.84 -8.24
CA ILE A 103 15.71 -22.09 -9.68
C ILE A 103 14.63 -21.24 -10.37
N TYR A 104 13.42 -21.22 -9.81
CA TYR A 104 12.32 -20.41 -10.35
C TYR A 104 12.65 -18.92 -10.32
N ALA A 105 13.25 -18.42 -9.23
CA ALA A 105 13.70 -17.04 -9.13
C ALA A 105 14.79 -16.69 -10.15
N GLN A 106 15.76 -17.58 -10.39
CA GLN A 106 16.78 -17.41 -11.43
C GLN A 106 16.19 -17.41 -12.84
N GLN A 107 15.12 -18.17 -13.06
CA GLN A 107 14.43 -18.21 -14.35
C GLN A 107 13.37 -17.11 -14.51
N LYS A 108 13.03 -16.38 -13.44
CA LYS A 108 11.95 -15.38 -13.44
C LYS A 108 12.11 -14.30 -14.51
N GLU A 109 13.32 -13.76 -14.70
CA GLU A 109 13.57 -12.78 -15.76
C GLU A 109 13.40 -13.38 -17.15
N LYS A 110 13.88 -14.61 -17.36
CA LYS A 110 13.71 -15.34 -18.62
C LYS A 110 12.24 -15.60 -18.92
N LEU A 111 11.47 -16.04 -17.92
CA LEU A 111 10.03 -16.31 -18.07
C LEU A 111 9.24 -15.01 -18.29
N ARG A 112 9.60 -13.92 -17.61
CA ARG A 112 9.01 -12.58 -17.85
C ARG A 112 9.28 -12.10 -19.27
N TYR A 113 10.51 -12.24 -19.75
CA TYR A 113 10.87 -11.91 -21.12
C TYR A 113 10.07 -12.75 -22.12
N GLN A 114 9.98 -14.07 -21.91
CA GLN A 114 9.23 -14.97 -22.79
C GLN A 114 7.72 -14.70 -22.81
N ARG A 115 7.12 -14.29 -21.69
CA ARG A 115 5.71 -13.85 -21.64
C ARG A 115 5.52 -12.52 -22.39
N ALA A 116 6.42 -11.57 -22.20
CA ALA A 116 6.36 -10.26 -22.86
C ALA A 116 6.56 -10.36 -24.38
N THR A 117 7.37 -11.32 -24.85
CA THR A 117 7.66 -11.54 -26.27
C THR A 117 6.72 -12.55 -26.94
N GLY A 118 5.81 -13.18 -26.20
CA GLY A 118 4.86 -14.18 -26.73
C GLY A 118 5.51 -15.49 -27.20
N GLN A 119 6.75 -15.76 -26.79
CA GLN A 119 7.48 -17.00 -27.16
C GLN A 119 7.16 -18.20 -26.24
N TYR A 120 6.21 -18.05 -25.32
CA TYR A 120 5.71 -19.16 -24.49
C TYR A 120 5.00 -20.18 -25.39
N ARG A 121 5.72 -21.24 -25.78
CA ARG A 121 5.15 -22.45 -26.35
C ARG A 121 4.69 -23.33 -25.19
N ASP A 122 3.41 -23.25 -24.86
CA ASP A 122 2.75 -24.13 -23.89
C ASP A 122 2.71 -25.62 -24.36
N ASP A 123 3.18 -25.88 -25.59
CA ASP A 123 3.07 -27.15 -26.29
C ASP A 123 4.11 -28.22 -25.88
N GLN A 124 5.07 -27.92 -25.00
CA GLN A 124 6.08 -28.92 -24.59
C GLN A 124 5.61 -29.90 -23.50
N GLY A 125 4.33 -29.85 -23.13
CA GLY A 125 3.71 -30.74 -22.13
C GLY A 125 2.84 -31.88 -22.69
N MET A 126 2.61 -31.99 -24.00
CA MET A 126 1.80 -33.08 -24.57
C MET A 126 2.68 -34.07 -25.35
N ARG A 127 3.24 -35.06 -24.65
CA ARG A 127 3.62 -36.33 -25.27
C ARG A 127 2.43 -37.30 -25.18
N ARG A 128 1.78 -37.54 -26.31
CA ARG A 128 1.28 -38.85 -26.70
C ARG A 128 1.90 -39.22 -28.02
#